data_AF-A0A3S4I9Y5-F1
#
_entry.id   AF-A0A3S4I9Y5-F1
#
_cell.length_a   1.000
_cell.length_b   1.000
_cell.length_c   1.000
_cell.angle_alpha   90.00
_cell.angle_beta   90.00
_cell.angle_gamma   90.00
#
_symmetry.space_group_name_H-M   'P 1'
#
loop_
_entity.id
_entity.type
_entity.pdbx_description
1 polymer ?
#
loop_
_entity_poly.entity_id
_entity_poly.type
_entity_poly.pdbx_seq_one_letter_code
_entity_poly.pdbx_strand_id
1 'polypeptide(L)'
;MPNLITLYDTIFDALVRSGHYPAIYETASGSPARMVSSPISTPRSARCWSARPICLGGRHPPKPHHFDFGKLGATGPDGLGAPELQGFRQYILDFIRPPYQENDILTASGATMMPYLAGDNCLVLSTATSKYMRLTDTQYFMLQQWVAGWFVNRPEDGDAAENLTRAALDNCVGGPFSPGIEMTWISRNPAIYGQPFRIRNHFVPEGPLSLDFDLKRGMEPGDVTRYMAIPWQADFNECSSQPLDGRRLWWWPAQRPEFVYLEPQPQPRTLAASPPPPPDQETGKQVPWLGTDYDQLAGDFIQFADDIDMVKYWAGLGFVMEKQVEGERRFVEVARELPRPFDPAHPPRPEPRNER
;
A
#
# COMPACT_ATOMS: atom_id res chain seq x y z
N MET A 1 -3.37 7.47 4.45
CA MET A 1 -2.43 6.47 5.03
C MET A 1 -1.51 6.05 3.89
N PRO A 2 -0.18 5.88 4.06
CA PRO A 2 0.69 5.52 2.94
C PRO A 2 0.58 4.02 2.58
N ASN A 3 0.82 3.70 1.32
CA ASN A 3 1.02 2.32 0.88
C ASN A 3 2.36 1.76 1.38
N LEU A 4 2.47 0.44 1.57
CA LEU A 4 3.74 -0.20 1.90
C LEU A 4 4.79 -0.01 0.79
N ILE A 5 4.32 -0.03 -0.47
CA ILE A 5 5.10 0.32 -1.65
C ILE A 5 4.34 1.44 -2.35
N THR A 6 4.94 2.62 -2.37
CA THR A 6 4.37 3.77 -3.07
C THR A 6 4.81 3.79 -4.52
N LEU A 7 4.14 4.59 -5.36
CA LEU A 7 4.58 4.78 -6.74
C LEU A 7 6.00 5.36 -6.80
N TYR A 8 6.41 6.16 -5.81
CA TYR A 8 7.80 6.63 -5.71
C TYR A 8 8.78 5.45 -5.59
N ASP A 9 8.50 4.51 -4.68
CA ASP A 9 9.37 3.35 -4.44
C ASP A 9 9.55 2.50 -5.69
N THR A 10 8.45 2.28 -6.42
CA THR A 10 8.45 1.51 -7.67
C THR A 10 9.25 2.16 -8.78
N ILE A 11 9.10 3.48 -8.95
CA ILE A 11 9.87 4.24 -9.94
C ILE A 11 11.35 4.30 -9.53
N PHE A 12 11.62 4.53 -8.23
CA PHE A 12 12.97 4.53 -7.69
C PHE A 12 13.68 3.20 -7.94
N ASP A 13 13.00 2.08 -7.69
CA ASP A 13 13.53 0.74 -7.98
C ASP A 13 13.91 0.55 -9.45
N ALA A 14 13.03 0.95 -10.38
CA ALA A 14 13.31 0.88 -11.81
C ALA A 14 14.54 1.71 -12.21
N LEU A 15 14.71 2.89 -11.60
CA LEU A 15 15.85 3.78 -11.85
C LEU A 15 17.15 3.24 -11.23
N VAL A 16 17.10 2.66 -10.04
CA VAL A 16 18.24 1.99 -9.40
C VAL A 16 18.72 0.83 -10.27
N ARG A 17 17.82 -0.07 -10.68
CA ARG A 17 18.17 -1.24 -11.48
C ARG A 17 18.60 -0.92 -12.92
N SER A 18 18.26 0.26 -13.42
CA SER A 18 18.77 0.77 -14.70
C SER A 18 20.09 1.56 -14.58
N GLY A 19 20.66 1.66 -13.37
CA GLY A 19 22.00 2.21 -13.15
C GLY A 19 22.05 3.73 -12.91
N HIS A 20 20.91 4.39 -12.69
CA HIS A 20 20.91 5.82 -12.34
C HIS A 20 21.44 6.10 -10.91
N TYR A 21 21.58 5.05 -10.09
CA TYR A 21 22.09 5.13 -8.72
C TYR A 21 23.24 4.15 -8.50
N PRO A 22 24.43 4.40 -9.07
CA PRO A 22 25.58 3.49 -9.03
C PRO A 22 26.09 3.21 -7.61
N ALA A 23 25.83 4.13 -6.66
CA ALA A 23 26.15 3.91 -5.25
C ALA A 23 25.35 2.75 -4.63
N ILE A 24 24.17 2.42 -5.18
CA ILE A 24 23.26 1.36 -4.71
C ILE A 24 23.39 0.10 -5.57
N TYR A 25 23.46 0.26 -6.90
CA TYR A 25 23.46 -0.85 -7.85
C TYR A 25 24.38 -0.57 -9.04
N GLU A 26 25.39 -1.42 -9.23
CA GLU A 26 26.37 -1.29 -10.32
C GLU A 26 26.17 -2.41 -11.35
N THR A 27 25.71 -2.05 -12.55
CA THR A 27 25.34 -2.97 -13.64
C THR A 27 26.51 -3.82 -14.16
N ALA A 28 27.76 -3.38 -13.99
CA ALA A 28 28.94 -4.06 -14.52
C ALA A 28 29.26 -5.42 -13.85
N SER A 29 28.75 -5.67 -12.63
CA SER A 29 29.09 -6.86 -11.84
C SER A 29 27.99 -7.93 -11.77
N GLY A 30 26.80 -7.66 -12.32
CA GLY A 30 25.67 -8.61 -12.32
C GLY A 30 25.15 -9.00 -10.93
N SER A 31 25.66 -8.37 -9.87
CA SER A 31 25.26 -8.56 -8.48
C SER A 31 24.94 -7.19 -7.89
N PRO A 32 23.95 -7.07 -6.98
CA PRO A 32 23.80 -5.85 -6.20
C PRO A 32 25.13 -5.64 -5.46
N ALA A 33 25.90 -4.64 -5.91
CA ALA A 33 27.14 -4.30 -5.27
C ALA A 33 26.84 -4.08 -3.78
N ARG A 34 27.61 -4.71 -2.89
CA ARG A 34 27.75 -4.17 -1.53
C ARG A 34 28.06 -2.70 -1.72
N MET A 35 27.20 -1.84 -1.18
CA MET A 35 27.29 -0.40 -1.33
C MET A 35 28.75 0.04 -1.22
N VAL A 36 29.32 0.54 -2.34
CA VAL A 36 30.65 1.11 -2.33
C VAL A 36 30.49 2.48 -1.67
N SER A 37 30.92 2.57 -0.40
CA SER A 37 31.38 3.77 0.31
C SER A 37 30.54 4.43 1.42
N SER A 38 29.27 4.11 1.71
CA SER A 38 28.57 4.74 2.86
C SER A 38 27.39 3.95 3.45
N PRO A 39 27.08 4.09 4.75
CA PRO A 39 25.89 3.48 5.37
C PRO A 39 24.59 4.14 4.90
N ILE A 40 23.50 3.38 4.83
CA ILE A 40 22.17 3.92 4.47
C ILE A 40 21.61 4.72 5.64
N SER A 41 21.11 5.94 5.37
CA SER A 41 20.31 6.69 6.32
C SER A 41 19.00 5.95 6.59
N THR A 42 18.71 5.65 7.85
CA THR A 42 17.47 4.96 8.25
C THR A 42 16.20 5.57 7.65
N PRO A 43 16.03 6.87 7.38
CA PRO A 43 14.77 7.37 6.81
C PRO A 43 14.42 6.84 5.41
N ARG A 44 15.38 6.36 4.60
CA ARG A 44 15.09 5.71 3.30
C ARG A 44 14.57 4.27 3.46
N SER A 45 15.02 3.54 4.48
CA SER A 45 14.59 2.17 4.77
C SER A 45 13.47 2.08 5.81
N ALA A 46 13.44 3.00 6.78
CA ALA A 46 12.50 3.08 7.89
C ALA A 46 11.19 3.78 7.52
N ARG A 47 11.10 4.48 6.38
CA ARG A 47 9.78 4.95 5.87
C ARG A 47 8.92 3.82 5.34
N CYS A 48 9.51 2.74 4.82
CA CYS A 48 8.80 1.48 4.57
C CYS A 48 8.22 0.87 5.87
N TRP A 49 8.64 1.38 7.03
CA TRP A 49 8.24 0.93 8.36
C TRP A 49 7.76 2.08 9.27
N SER A 50 7.51 3.29 8.73
CA SER A 50 7.16 4.42 9.60
C SER A 50 5.86 4.08 10.32
N ALA A 51 5.97 3.99 11.64
CA ALA A 51 5.04 3.41 12.59
C ALA A 51 3.71 4.16 12.75
N ARG A 52 3.16 4.73 11.68
CA ARG A 52 1.70 4.74 11.59
C ARG A 52 1.34 3.28 11.39
N PRO A 53 0.37 2.71 12.14
CA PRO A 53 0.03 1.30 11.99
C PRO A 53 0.01 1.02 10.51
N ILE A 54 0.88 0.11 10.05
CA ILE A 54 0.74 -0.45 8.71
C ILE A 54 -0.64 -1.04 8.79
N CYS A 55 -1.62 -0.26 8.35
CA CYS A 55 -3.01 -0.60 8.37
C CYS A 55 -3.03 -1.74 7.36
N LEU A 56 -2.88 -2.95 7.88
CA LEU A 56 -3.46 -4.15 7.33
C LEU A 56 -4.96 -3.89 7.36
N GLY A 57 -5.43 -3.00 6.48
CA GLY A 57 -6.77 -2.43 6.45
C GLY A 57 -7.84 -3.45 6.08
N GLY A 58 -7.47 -4.72 6.01
CA GLY A 58 -8.40 -5.83 5.92
C GLY A 58 -8.83 -6.44 7.25
N ARG A 59 -8.08 -6.26 8.34
CA ARG A 59 -8.58 -6.44 9.72
C ARG A 59 -7.51 -5.98 10.71
N HIS A 60 -7.82 -4.96 11.51
CA HIS A 60 -6.91 -4.60 12.60
C HIS A 60 -7.03 -5.69 13.67
N PRO A 61 -5.94 -6.39 14.04
CA PRO A 61 -5.99 -7.27 15.19
C PRO A 61 -6.31 -6.42 16.44
N PRO A 62 -7.14 -6.92 17.37
CA PRO A 62 -7.52 -6.18 18.58
C PRO A 62 -6.33 -5.80 19.48
N LYS A 63 -5.15 -6.39 19.22
CA LYS A 63 -3.85 -6.00 19.77
C LYS A 63 -2.83 -5.94 18.63
N PRO A 64 -2.60 -4.79 18.00
CA PRO A 64 -1.55 -4.67 17.01
C PRO A 64 -0.19 -5.00 17.65
N HIS A 65 0.64 -5.74 16.92
CA HIS A 65 2.02 -5.93 17.33
C HIS A 65 2.75 -4.60 17.23
N HIS A 66 3.37 -4.17 18.32
CA HIS A 66 4.23 -3.00 18.32
C HIS A 66 5.68 -3.44 18.11
N PHE A 67 6.31 -2.89 17.08
CA PHE A 67 7.75 -3.02 16.93
C PHE A 67 8.45 -2.05 17.89
N ASP A 68 9.50 -2.54 18.56
CA ASP A 68 10.43 -1.70 19.30
C ASP A 68 11.40 -1.06 18.31
N PHE A 69 11.01 0.08 17.74
CA PHE A 69 11.84 0.81 16.78
C PHE A 69 13.14 1.33 17.38
N GLY A 70 13.19 1.52 18.71
CA GLY A 70 14.43 1.84 19.42
C GLY A 70 15.44 0.72 19.25
N LYS A 71 15.02 -0.54 19.40
CA LYS A 71 15.86 -1.72 19.12
C LYS A 71 16.16 -1.89 17.63
N LEU A 72 15.16 -1.75 16.76
CA LEU A 72 15.37 -1.93 15.32
C LEU A 72 16.36 -0.92 14.72
N GLY A 73 16.41 0.30 15.26
CA GLY A 73 17.31 1.37 14.85
C GLY A 73 18.52 1.59 15.77
N ALA A 74 18.78 0.69 16.73
CA ALA A 74 19.88 0.88 17.66
C ALA A 74 21.24 0.76 16.94
N THR A 75 22.15 1.65 17.31
CA THR A 75 23.51 1.72 16.75
C THR A 75 24.56 1.35 17.79
N GLY A 76 25.64 0.71 17.36
CA GLY A 76 26.80 0.41 18.17
C GLY A 76 27.77 1.59 18.33
N PRO A 77 28.92 1.37 19.00
CA PRO A 77 29.92 2.43 19.24
C PRO A 77 30.57 3.01 17.98
N ASP A 78 30.52 2.28 16.86
CA ASP A 78 30.99 2.71 15.54
C ASP A 78 29.98 3.57 14.78
N GLY A 79 28.79 3.81 15.36
CA GLY A 79 27.70 4.56 14.74
C GLY A 79 26.90 3.76 13.70
N LEU A 80 27.23 2.48 13.50
CA LEU A 80 26.52 1.56 12.63
C LEU A 80 25.53 0.71 13.41
N GLY A 81 24.75 -0.15 12.75
CA GLY A 81 23.74 -0.97 13.43
C GLY A 81 24.33 -1.89 14.50
N ALA A 82 23.73 -1.87 15.69
CA ALA A 82 24.17 -2.65 16.85
C ALA A 82 24.30 -4.15 16.49
N PRO A 83 25.51 -4.76 16.60
CA PRO A 83 25.73 -6.17 16.23
C PRO A 83 24.89 -7.15 17.05
N GLU A 84 24.68 -6.87 18.33
CA GLU A 84 23.90 -7.70 19.26
C GLU A 84 22.43 -7.83 18.85
N LEU A 85 21.91 -6.91 18.03
CA LEU A 85 20.54 -6.96 17.51
C LEU A 85 20.45 -7.52 16.09
N GLN A 86 21.56 -7.94 15.47
CA GLN A 86 21.56 -8.50 14.11
C GLN A 86 20.62 -9.72 14.00
N GLY A 87 20.64 -10.62 14.98
CA GLY A 87 19.75 -11.79 14.98
C GLY A 87 18.27 -11.42 15.04
N PHE A 88 17.91 -10.36 15.78
CA PHE A 88 16.54 -9.84 15.83
C PHE A 88 16.12 -9.23 14.49
N ARG A 89 17.03 -8.50 13.82
CA ARG A 89 16.79 -7.97 12.47
C ARG A 89 16.62 -9.09 11.44
N GLN A 90 17.48 -10.11 11.50
CA GLN A 90 17.41 -11.28 10.63
C GLN A 90 16.06 -12.00 10.79
N TYR A 91 15.62 -12.22 12.03
CA TYR A 91 14.32 -12.83 12.31
C TYR A 91 13.17 -12.10 11.59
N ILE A 92 13.19 -10.77 11.53
CA ILE A 92 12.17 -10.01 10.80
C ILE A 92 12.29 -10.21 9.29
N LEU A 93 13.51 -10.16 8.74
CA LEU A 93 13.75 -10.37 7.31
C LEU A 93 13.30 -11.77 6.85
N ASP A 94 13.42 -12.78 7.70
CA ASP A 94 13.01 -14.17 7.39
C ASP A 94 11.50 -14.30 7.10
N PHE A 95 10.68 -13.35 7.57
CA PHE A 95 9.25 -13.30 7.22
C PHE A 95 8.97 -12.49 5.95
N ILE A 96 9.92 -11.73 5.41
CA ILE A 96 9.72 -10.91 4.22
C ILE A 96 10.01 -11.76 2.97
N ARG A 97 9.11 -11.72 1.98
CA ARG A 97 9.28 -12.42 0.70
C ARG A 97 10.55 -11.95 -0.05
N PRO A 98 11.49 -12.86 -0.37
CA PRO A 98 12.61 -12.51 -1.24
C PRO A 98 12.15 -12.28 -2.68
N PRO A 99 12.88 -11.47 -3.47
CA PRO A 99 12.68 -11.36 -4.90
C PRO A 99 12.74 -12.73 -5.60
N TYR A 100 11.82 -12.95 -6.55
CA TYR A 100 11.67 -14.19 -7.35
C TYR A 100 11.22 -15.42 -6.56
N GLN A 101 10.91 -15.26 -5.27
CA GLN A 101 10.40 -16.27 -4.36
C GLN A 101 9.08 -15.81 -3.73
N GLU A 102 8.38 -14.86 -4.35
CA GLU A 102 7.12 -14.34 -3.82
C GLU A 102 6.05 -15.42 -3.65
N ASN A 103 6.07 -16.46 -4.48
CA ASN A 103 5.11 -17.56 -4.43
C ASN A 103 5.45 -18.62 -3.37
N ASP A 104 6.65 -18.58 -2.80
CA ASP A 104 7.08 -19.53 -1.80
C ASP A 104 6.37 -19.26 -0.47
N ILE A 105 6.11 -20.33 0.28
CA ILE A 105 5.47 -20.27 1.59
C ILE A 105 6.36 -21.01 2.60
N LEU A 106 6.62 -20.38 3.75
CA LEU A 106 7.59 -20.89 4.74
C LEU A 106 7.19 -22.25 5.33
N THR A 107 5.90 -22.47 5.56
CA THR A 107 5.39 -23.76 6.06
C THR A 107 4.09 -24.13 5.39
N ALA A 108 3.85 -25.45 5.22
CA ALA A 108 2.57 -25.99 4.78
C ALA A 108 1.40 -25.62 5.72
N SER A 109 1.71 -25.27 6.98
CA SER A 109 0.77 -24.79 8.01
C SER A 109 0.48 -23.28 7.97
N GLY A 110 1.10 -22.51 7.06
CA GLY A 110 0.66 -21.15 6.76
C GLY A 110 1.22 -20.03 7.64
N ALA A 111 2.44 -20.16 8.19
CA ALA A 111 3.18 -18.96 8.58
C ALA A 111 3.39 -18.12 7.31
N THR A 112 2.56 -17.10 7.13
CA THR A 112 2.48 -16.41 5.85
C THR A 112 3.55 -15.33 5.80
N MET A 113 4.34 -15.35 4.74
CA MET A 113 5.34 -14.31 4.52
C MET A 113 4.64 -12.99 4.23
N MET A 114 5.30 -11.91 4.63
CA MET A 114 4.87 -10.54 4.48
C MET A 114 5.39 -9.94 3.16
N PRO A 115 4.64 -8.98 2.58
CA PRO A 115 3.31 -8.54 3.01
C PRO A 115 2.20 -9.55 2.70
N TYR A 116 1.15 -9.53 3.52
CA TYR A 116 -0.06 -10.34 3.33
C TYR A 116 -1.03 -9.68 2.33
N LEU A 117 -0.55 -9.47 1.11
CA LEU A 117 -1.26 -8.78 0.03
C LEU A 117 -1.21 -9.60 -1.26
N ALA A 118 -2.18 -9.38 -2.13
CA ALA A 118 -2.28 -10.01 -3.45
C ALA A 118 -1.12 -9.58 -4.37
N GLY A 119 -0.66 -10.47 -5.25
CA GLY A 119 0.42 -10.18 -6.21
C GLY A 119 -0.08 -9.60 -7.54
N ASP A 120 0.84 -9.34 -8.47
CA ASP A 120 0.50 -8.70 -9.76
C ASP A 120 -0.31 -9.61 -10.70
N ASN A 121 -0.28 -10.92 -10.49
CA ASN A 121 -0.99 -11.89 -11.33
C ASN A 121 -1.49 -13.05 -10.45
N CYS A 122 -2.61 -12.81 -9.80
CA CYS A 122 -3.24 -13.75 -8.87
C CYS A 122 -4.75 -13.94 -9.08
N LEU A 123 -5.34 -13.29 -10.09
CA LEU A 123 -6.77 -13.39 -10.40
C LEU A 123 -7.14 -14.79 -10.95
N VAL A 124 -6.29 -15.35 -11.82
CA VAL A 124 -6.52 -16.64 -12.48
C VAL A 124 -5.48 -17.66 -12.01
N LEU A 125 -5.90 -18.57 -11.13
CA LEU A 125 -5.01 -19.53 -10.45
C LEU A 125 -4.18 -20.39 -11.40
N SER A 126 -4.73 -20.81 -12.53
CA SER A 126 -4.06 -21.67 -13.51
C SER A 126 -2.92 -20.97 -14.24
N THR A 127 -2.91 -19.64 -14.26
CA THR A 127 -1.91 -18.81 -14.96
C THR A 127 -1.19 -17.85 -14.03
N ALA A 128 -1.40 -17.97 -12.71
CA ALA A 128 -0.86 -17.06 -11.72
C ALA A 128 0.66 -17.21 -11.61
N THR A 129 1.39 -16.18 -12.07
CA THR A 129 2.86 -16.13 -12.01
C THR A 129 3.38 -15.30 -10.83
N SER A 130 2.56 -14.40 -10.28
CA SER A 130 2.89 -13.55 -9.14
C SER A 130 1.69 -13.52 -8.20
N LYS A 131 1.63 -14.52 -7.31
CA LYS A 131 0.49 -14.77 -6.42
C LYS A 131 0.42 -13.80 -5.25
N TYR A 132 1.56 -13.48 -4.65
CA TYR A 132 1.65 -12.65 -3.46
C TYR A 132 2.50 -11.40 -3.73
N MET A 133 2.14 -10.30 -3.09
CA MET A 133 2.95 -9.09 -3.15
C MET A 133 4.27 -9.29 -2.42
N ARG A 134 5.34 -8.70 -2.94
CA ARG A 134 6.64 -8.56 -2.28
C ARG A 134 7.10 -7.11 -2.33
N LEU A 135 8.08 -6.76 -1.49
CA LEU A 135 8.78 -5.49 -1.61
C LEU A 135 9.48 -5.37 -2.96
N THR A 136 9.78 -4.14 -3.38
CA THR A 136 10.67 -3.91 -4.53
C THR A 136 12.06 -4.51 -4.27
N ASP A 137 12.80 -4.84 -5.34
CA ASP A 137 14.16 -5.40 -5.21
C ASP A 137 15.05 -4.46 -4.40
N THR A 138 14.93 -3.15 -4.65
CA THR A 138 15.65 -2.11 -3.93
C THR A 138 15.26 -2.05 -2.46
N GLN A 139 13.96 -2.04 -2.11
CA GLN A 139 13.54 -2.04 -0.70
C GLN A 139 14.03 -3.30 0.03
N TYR A 140 13.95 -4.48 -0.60
CA TYR A 140 14.44 -5.72 -0.02
C TYR A 140 15.96 -5.67 0.19
N PHE A 141 16.71 -5.18 -0.79
CA PHE A 141 18.16 -4.95 -0.65
C PHE A 141 18.48 -4.02 0.54
N MET A 142 17.75 -2.91 0.70
CA MET A 142 17.92 -2.02 1.85
C MET A 142 17.67 -2.73 3.18
N LEU A 143 16.74 -3.69 3.24
CA LEU A 143 16.52 -4.52 4.42
C LEU A 143 17.70 -5.47 4.69
N GLN A 144 18.28 -6.08 3.66
CA GLN A 144 19.48 -6.90 3.83
C GLN A 144 20.64 -6.09 4.42
N GLN A 145 20.82 -4.86 3.95
CA GLN A 145 21.82 -3.94 4.49
C GLN A 145 21.53 -3.56 5.95
N TRP A 146 20.27 -3.30 6.28
CA TRP A 146 19.82 -3.05 7.65
C TRP A 146 20.11 -4.24 8.57
N VAL A 147 19.80 -5.47 8.16
CA VAL A 147 20.13 -6.69 8.91
C VAL A 147 21.64 -6.77 9.15
N ALA A 148 22.43 -6.58 8.09
CA ALA A 148 23.89 -6.60 8.15
C ALA A 148 24.51 -5.44 8.97
N GLY A 149 23.71 -4.52 9.50
CA GLY A 149 24.17 -3.40 10.32
C GLY A 149 24.69 -2.21 9.51
N TRP A 150 24.57 -2.21 8.18
CA TRP A 150 25.06 -1.17 7.27
C TRP A 150 24.09 0.02 7.16
N PHE A 151 23.68 0.55 8.31
CA PHE A 151 22.81 1.71 8.40
C PHE A 151 23.29 2.68 9.48
N VAL A 152 22.89 3.94 9.35
CA VAL A 152 23.08 5.01 10.35
C VAL A 152 21.74 5.57 10.77
N ASN A 153 21.64 6.06 12.00
CA ASN A 153 20.45 6.71 12.55
C ASN A 153 20.62 8.23 12.61
N ARG A 154 20.46 8.88 11.46
CA ARG A 154 20.53 10.34 11.33
C ARG A 154 19.40 10.89 10.44
N PRO A 155 18.97 12.14 10.67
CA PRO A 155 18.09 12.84 9.74
C PRO A 155 18.69 12.85 8.33
N GLU A 156 17.85 12.73 7.31
CA GLU A 156 18.29 12.92 5.92
C GLU A 156 18.44 14.40 5.61
N ASP A 157 19.54 14.75 4.94
CA ASP A 157 19.68 16.03 4.27
C ASP A 157 18.76 16.00 3.04
N GLY A 158 17.59 16.63 3.15
CA GLY A 158 16.57 16.58 2.10
C GLY A 158 16.90 17.52 0.94
N ASP A 159 16.88 17.00 -0.29
CA ASP A 159 16.74 17.83 -1.49
C ASP A 159 15.28 18.28 -1.64
N ALA A 160 15.06 19.58 -1.75
CA ALA A 160 13.72 20.16 -1.92
C ALA A 160 13.01 19.63 -3.18
N ALA A 161 13.75 19.39 -4.26
CA ALA A 161 13.17 18.87 -5.51
C ALA A 161 12.76 17.39 -5.40
N GLU A 162 13.59 16.55 -4.77
CA GLU A 162 13.23 15.16 -4.44
C GLU A 162 12.00 15.13 -3.53
N ASN A 163 11.96 16.00 -2.51
CA ASN A 163 10.83 16.06 -1.57
C ASN A 163 9.50 16.41 -2.25
N LEU A 164 9.49 17.32 -3.23
CA LEU A 164 8.29 17.61 -4.02
C LEU A 164 7.86 16.43 -4.89
N THR A 165 8.84 15.72 -5.48
CA THR A 165 8.57 14.52 -6.28
C THR A 165 7.97 13.42 -5.42
N ARG A 166 8.52 13.19 -4.23
CA ARG A 166 7.98 12.27 -3.22
C ARG A 166 6.58 12.65 -2.77
N ALA A 167 6.34 13.93 -2.45
CA ALA A 167 5.03 14.39 -2.00
C ALA A 167 3.90 14.08 -3.00
N ALA A 168 4.19 14.08 -4.31
CA ALA A 168 3.23 13.68 -5.33
C ALA A 168 3.05 12.16 -5.40
N LEU A 169 4.14 11.39 -5.37
CA LEU A 169 4.13 9.96 -5.69
C LEU A 169 3.93 9.02 -4.47
N ASP A 170 4.24 9.48 -3.26
CA ASP A 170 4.09 8.70 -2.02
C ASP A 170 2.62 8.41 -1.67
N ASN A 171 1.70 9.20 -2.24
CA ASN A 171 0.25 9.02 -2.07
C ASN A 171 -0.38 8.07 -3.10
N CYS A 172 0.41 7.57 -4.06
CA CYS A 172 -0.07 6.65 -5.09
C CYS A 172 0.38 5.21 -4.81
N VAL A 173 -0.38 4.25 -5.34
CA VAL A 173 -0.07 2.83 -5.27
C VAL A 173 1.19 2.50 -6.09
N GLY A 174 2.16 1.82 -5.47
CA GLY A 174 3.35 1.28 -6.17
C GLY A 174 3.26 -0.19 -6.55
N GLY A 175 2.26 -0.89 -6.04
CA GLY A 175 2.07 -2.32 -6.26
C GLY A 175 1.06 -2.90 -5.27
N PRO A 176 0.53 -4.11 -5.54
CA PRO A 176 0.63 -4.84 -6.81
C PRO A 176 -0.01 -4.06 -7.98
N PHE A 177 0.12 -4.55 -9.21
CA PHE A 177 -0.50 -3.96 -10.40
C PHE A 177 -1.33 -4.98 -11.15
N SER A 178 -2.64 -5.00 -10.88
CA SER A 178 -3.63 -5.83 -11.58
C SER A 178 -5.00 -5.14 -11.70
N PRO A 179 -5.11 -3.96 -12.35
CA PRO A 179 -4.05 -3.16 -12.96
C PRO A 179 -3.40 -2.15 -11.98
N GLY A 180 -4.02 -1.82 -10.85
CA GLY A 180 -3.57 -0.78 -9.91
C GLY A 180 -4.68 0.24 -9.63
N ILE A 181 -4.33 1.42 -9.11
CA ILE A 181 -5.28 2.52 -8.87
C ILE A 181 -4.97 3.74 -9.75
N GLU A 182 -3.84 4.43 -9.54
CA GLU A 182 -3.52 5.67 -10.28
C GLU A 182 -2.69 5.41 -11.55
N MET A 183 -1.76 4.47 -11.47
CA MET A 183 -0.85 4.05 -12.54
C MET A 183 -0.60 2.54 -12.39
N THR A 184 -0.18 1.90 -13.48
CA THR A 184 0.06 0.45 -13.53
C THR A 184 1.54 0.08 -13.74
N TRP A 185 1.79 -1.19 -14.06
CA TRP A 185 3.08 -1.84 -14.32
C TRP A 185 4.04 -1.05 -15.22
N ILE A 186 3.54 -0.19 -16.10
CA ILE A 186 4.37 0.65 -16.97
C ILE A 186 5.32 1.57 -16.17
N SER A 187 4.95 1.93 -14.94
CA SER A 187 5.81 2.67 -13.99
C SER A 187 7.14 1.96 -13.66
N ARG A 188 7.18 0.63 -13.81
CA ARG A 188 8.40 -0.17 -13.59
C ARG A 188 9.34 -0.16 -14.79
N ASN A 189 8.92 0.39 -15.93
CA ASN A 189 9.72 0.36 -17.14
C ASN A 189 10.60 1.61 -17.24
N PRO A 190 11.93 1.51 -17.08
CA PRO A 190 12.82 2.67 -17.13
C PRO A 190 12.77 3.41 -18.47
N ALA A 191 12.34 2.74 -19.55
CA ALA A 191 12.26 3.35 -20.87
C ALA A 191 11.21 4.48 -20.94
N ILE A 192 10.25 4.58 -20.02
CA ILE A 192 9.31 5.71 -20.03
C ILE A 192 9.92 6.99 -19.46
N TYR A 193 11.12 6.93 -18.87
CA TYR A 193 11.77 8.07 -18.25
C TYR A 193 12.93 8.61 -19.12
N GLY A 194 12.96 9.93 -19.32
CA GLY A 194 14.09 10.61 -19.97
C GLY A 194 15.21 10.97 -18.99
N GLN A 195 14.85 11.20 -17.73
CA GLN A 195 15.72 11.43 -16.59
C GLN A 195 15.03 10.83 -15.34
N PRO A 196 15.74 10.63 -14.21
CA PRO A 196 15.11 10.19 -12.97
C PRO A 196 13.82 10.97 -12.65
N PHE A 197 12.70 10.25 -12.51
CA PHE A 197 11.37 10.80 -12.25
C PHE A 197 10.87 11.84 -13.28
N ARG A 198 11.34 11.78 -14.53
CA ARG A 198 10.84 12.63 -15.63
C ARG A 198 10.37 11.74 -16.77
N ILE A 199 9.05 11.70 -16.97
CA ILE A 199 8.44 10.99 -18.08
C ILE A 199 8.98 11.58 -19.39
N ARG A 200 9.47 10.71 -20.27
CA ARG A 200 9.87 11.07 -21.64
C ARG A 200 8.60 11.43 -22.39
N ASN A 201 8.41 12.71 -22.72
CA ASN A 201 7.24 13.17 -23.42
C ASN A 201 7.38 13.00 -24.94
N HIS A 202 6.26 12.73 -25.60
CA HIS A 202 6.11 12.83 -27.05
C HIS A 202 4.96 13.80 -27.36
N PHE A 203 5.26 14.89 -28.06
CA PHE A 203 4.27 15.90 -28.40
C PHE A 203 3.67 15.61 -29.77
N VAL A 204 2.34 15.52 -29.82
CA VAL A 204 1.57 15.28 -31.05
C VAL A 204 0.75 16.53 -31.37
N PRO A 205 1.15 17.35 -32.36
CA PRO A 205 0.45 18.60 -32.67
C PRO A 205 -0.91 18.36 -33.35
N GLU A 206 -1.01 17.32 -34.18
CA GLU A 206 -2.22 16.92 -34.89
C GLU A 206 -2.40 15.40 -34.76
N GLY A 207 -3.62 14.98 -34.39
CA GLY A 207 -3.92 13.57 -34.12
C GLY A 207 -4.09 12.71 -35.39
N PRO A 208 -4.36 11.40 -35.21
CA PRO A 208 -4.67 10.74 -33.94
C PRO A 208 -3.44 10.44 -33.09
N LEU A 209 -3.67 10.28 -31.78
CA LEU A 209 -2.69 9.66 -30.87
C LEU A 209 -2.48 8.18 -31.23
N SER A 210 -1.32 7.65 -30.93
CA SER A 210 -0.93 6.28 -31.30
C SER A 210 -1.28 5.27 -30.20
N LEU A 211 -1.89 4.17 -30.61
CA LEU A 211 -2.20 3.02 -29.73
C LEU A 211 -1.03 2.04 -29.59
N ASP A 212 0.06 2.25 -30.35
CA ASP A 212 1.23 1.38 -30.30
C ASP A 212 1.94 1.48 -28.95
N PHE A 213 2.70 0.43 -28.62
CA PHE A 213 3.55 0.38 -27.44
C PHE A 213 5.02 0.62 -27.81
N ASP A 214 5.34 1.86 -28.19
CA ASP A 214 6.73 2.29 -28.45
C ASP A 214 7.21 3.31 -27.40
N LEU A 215 7.84 2.79 -26.34
CA LEU A 215 8.39 3.61 -25.27
C LEU A 215 9.61 4.46 -25.69
N LYS A 216 10.28 4.12 -26.80
CA LYS A 216 11.44 4.89 -27.27
C LYS A 216 11.03 6.24 -27.82
N ARG A 217 9.88 6.29 -28.50
CA ARG A 217 9.26 7.51 -29.04
C ARG A 217 8.90 8.53 -27.96
N GLY A 218 8.65 8.07 -26.73
CA GLY A 218 8.12 8.86 -25.62
C GLY A 218 6.61 8.69 -25.48
N MET A 219 6.08 9.19 -24.37
CA MET A 219 4.70 9.04 -23.92
C MET A 219 3.84 10.19 -24.43
N GLU A 220 2.68 9.86 -24.99
CA GLU A 220 1.64 10.80 -25.41
C GLU A 220 0.60 11.03 -24.30
N PRO A 221 -0.24 12.09 -24.42
CA PRO A 221 -1.37 12.27 -23.51
C PRO A 221 -2.26 11.02 -23.42
N GLY A 222 -2.47 10.51 -22.20
CA GLY A 222 -3.28 9.31 -21.95
C GLY A 222 -2.48 8.00 -21.81
N ASP A 223 -1.23 7.94 -22.28
CA ASP A 223 -0.45 6.69 -22.25
C ASP A 223 -0.17 6.14 -20.84
N VAL A 224 -0.18 7.01 -19.82
CA VAL A 224 0.03 6.61 -18.42
C VAL A 224 -1.19 5.86 -17.87
N THR A 225 -2.40 6.28 -18.24
CA THR A 225 -3.66 5.80 -17.64
C THR A 225 -4.51 4.92 -18.56
N ARG A 226 -4.15 4.80 -19.84
CA ARG A 226 -4.91 3.99 -20.84
C ARG A 226 -5.05 2.50 -20.51
N TYR A 227 -4.30 2.02 -19.52
CA TYR A 227 -4.29 0.62 -19.08
C TYR A 227 -5.23 0.34 -17.89
N MET A 228 -5.81 1.38 -17.30
CA MET A 228 -6.73 1.25 -16.17
C MET A 228 -8.15 0.90 -16.67
N ALA A 229 -9.03 0.42 -15.79
CA ALA A 229 -10.41 0.14 -16.16
C ALA A 229 -11.15 1.39 -16.66
N ILE A 230 -12.09 1.14 -17.58
CA ILE A 230 -13.00 2.16 -18.11
C ILE A 230 -14.43 1.67 -17.89
N PRO A 231 -15.16 2.23 -16.91
CA PRO A 231 -14.76 3.30 -16.00
C PRO A 231 -13.91 2.79 -14.81
N TRP A 232 -13.13 3.69 -14.19
CA TRP A 232 -12.22 3.36 -13.06
C TRP A 232 -12.94 2.83 -11.82
N GLN A 233 -14.24 3.13 -11.69
CA GLN A 233 -15.08 2.63 -10.61
C GLN A 233 -15.19 1.09 -10.59
N ALA A 234 -15.04 0.42 -11.74
CA ALA A 234 -14.99 -1.04 -11.79
C ALA A 234 -13.77 -1.57 -11.04
N ASP A 235 -12.57 -1.07 -11.38
CA ASP A 235 -11.35 -1.36 -10.61
C ASP A 235 -11.59 -1.07 -9.13
N PHE A 236 -12.04 0.14 -8.78
CA PHE A 236 -12.20 0.54 -7.38
C PHE A 236 -13.16 -0.34 -6.56
N ASN A 237 -14.19 -0.90 -7.19
CA ASN A 237 -15.09 -1.85 -6.56
C ASN A 237 -14.40 -3.20 -6.28
N GLU A 238 -13.79 -3.77 -7.31
CA GLU A 238 -13.10 -5.08 -7.27
C GLU A 238 -11.78 -5.07 -6.48
N CYS A 239 -11.20 -3.90 -6.24
CA CYS A 239 -10.02 -3.65 -5.40
C CYS A 239 -10.24 -3.95 -3.90
N SER A 240 -10.83 -5.11 -3.58
CA SER A 240 -11.17 -5.59 -2.24
C SER A 240 -10.26 -6.74 -1.82
N SER A 241 -10.81 -7.95 -1.66
CA SER A 241 -10.07 -9.16 -1.30
C SER A 241 -9.92 -10.15 -2.44
N GLN A 242 -8.80 -10.87 -2.44
CA GLN A 242 -8.51 -11.94 -3.37
C GLN A 242 -8.44 -13.29 -2.65
N PRO A 243 -9.38 -14.22 -2.91
CA PRO A 243 -9.22 -15.62 -2.54
C PRO A 243 -8.06 -16.25 -3.32
N LEU A 244 -7.07 -16.81 -2.63
CA LEU A 244 -5.87 -17.40 -3.22
C LEU A 244 -5.26 -18.50 -2.34
N ASP A 245 -5.12 -19.72 -2.86
CA ASP A 245 -4.51 -20.86 -2.17
C ASP A 245 -5.06 -21.07 -0.74
N GLY A 246 -6.40 -21.04 -0.59
CA GLY A 246 -7.08 -21.20 0.70
C GLY A 246 -6.96 -20.00 1.65
N ARG A 247 -6.42 -18.87 1.18
CA ARG A 247 -6.27 -17.61 1.92
C ARG A 247 -7.17 -16.54 1.31
N ARG A 248 -7.45 -15.50 2.09
CA ARG A 248 -8.05 -14.25 1.62
C ARG A 248 -7.00 -13.15 1.78
N LEU A 249 -6.44 -12.71 0.66
CA LEU A 249 -5.47 -11.61 0.60
C LEU A 249 -6.20 -10.31 0.32
N TRP A 250 -5.51 -9.19 0.52
CA TRP A 250 -6.04 -7.85 0.27
C TRP A 250 -5.25 -7.18 -0.86
N TRP A 251 -5.90 -6.28 -1.59
CA TRP A 251 -5.26 -5.53 -2.68
C TRP A 251 -4.57 -4.24 -2.18
N TRP A 252 -5.30 -3.14 -2.02
CA TRP A 252 -4.75 -1.82 -1.68
C TRP A 252 -5.47 -1.15 -0.49
N PRO A 253 -5.40 -1.73 0.73
CA PRO A 253 -6.19 -1.27 1.87
C PRO A 253 -5.91 0.17 2.33
N ALA A 254 -4.76 0.75 1.96
CA ALA A 254 -4.43 2.14 2.27
C ALA A 254 -5.18 3.14 1.35
N GLN A 255 -5.42 2.76 0.10
CA GLN A 255 -6.09 3.59 -0.91
C GLN A 255 -7.59 3.31 -0.98
N ARG A 256 -7.97 2.05 -0.78
CA ARG A 256 -9.35 1.54 -0.78
C ARG A 256 -9.54 0.71 0.49
N PRO A 257 -10.00 1.32 1.60
CA PRO A 257 -10.20 0.60 2.86
C PRO A 257 -11.22 -0.53 2.71
N GLU A 258 -11.03 -1.62 3.46
CA GLU A 258 -12.04 -2.67 3.53
C GLU A 258 -12.81 -2.61 4.82
N PHE A 259 -12.12 -2.27 5.91
CA PHE A 259 -12.73 -2.06 7.22
C PHE A 259 -12.26 -0.75 7.82
N VAL A 260 -13.19 -0.06 8.47
CA VAL A 260 -12.98 1.24 9.10
C VAL A 260 -13.51 1.25 10.52
N TYR A 261 -12.94 2.11 11.35
CA TYR A 261 -13.49 2.39 12.67
C TYR A 261 -14.53 3.50 12.58
N LEU A 262 -15.62 3.36 13.30
CA LEU A 262 -16.59 4.44 13.48
C LEU A 262 -16.18 5.33 14.65
N GLU A 263 -16.53 6.61 14.56
CA GLU A 263 -16.41 7.52 15.69
C GLU A 263 -17.26 6.99 16.87
N PRO A 264 -16.69 6.86 18.08
CA PRO A 264 -17.44 6.40 19.24
C PRO A 264 -18.65 7.31 19.49
N GLN A 265 -19.84 6.71 19.54
CA GLN A 265 -21.04 7.42 19.95
C GLN A 265 -21.08 7.50 21.47
N PRO A 266 -21.40 8.67 22.07
CA PRO A 266 -21.57 8.76 23.52
C PRO A 266 -22.67 7.81 23.97
N GLN A 267 -22.34 6.80 24.79
CA GLN A 267 -23.36 5.92 25.35
C GLN A 267 -24.18 6.67 26.42
N PRO A 268 -25.52 6.52 26.46
CA PRO A 268 -26.31 7.02 27.58
C PRO A 268 -25.81 6.40 28.89
N ARG A 269 -25.57 7.24 29.91
CA ARG A 269 -24.98 6.89 31.22
C ARG A 269 -25.77 5.84 32.07
N THR A 270 -26.83 5.23 31.55
CA THR A 270 -27.77 4.41 32.32
C THR A 270 -27.50 2.91 32.35
N LEU A 271 -26.42 2.41 31.72
CA LEU A 271 -26.02 1.00 31.81
C LEU A 271 -24.68 0.82 32.56
N ALA A 272 -24.61 1.35 33.78
CA ALA A 272 -23.54 1.05 34.72
C ALA A 272 -23.87 -0.22 35.53
N ALA A 273 -23.80 -1.40 34.90
CA ALA A 273 -23.66 -2.70 35.56
C ALA A 273 -23.49 -3.83 34.53
N SER A 274 -22.36 -3.86 33.85
CA SER A 274 -21.85 -5.08 33.20
C SER A 274 -20.33 -5.01 33.20
N PRO A 275 -19.60 -6.14 33.28
CA PRO A 275 -18.16 -6.14 33.12
C PRO A 275 -17.81 -5.46 31.78
N PRO A 276 -16.69 -4.72 31.70
CA PRO A 276 -16.30 -4.08 30.44
C PRO A 276 -16.25 -5.15 29.34
N PRO A 277 -16.81 -4.89 28.15
CA PRO A 277 -16.65 -5.80 27.02
C PRO A 277 -15.17 -6.01 26.68
N PRO A 278 -14.83 -7.04 25.89
CA PRO A 278 -13.52 -7.18 25.27
C PRO A 278 -13.15 -5.92 24.42
N PRO A 279 -11.96 -5.87 23.79
CA PRO A 279 -11.46 -4.66 23.12
C PRO A 279 -12.30 -4.30 21.88
N ASP A 280 -13.37 -3.55 22.11
CA ASP A 280 -14.26 -2.99 21.09
C ASP A 280 -14.96 -1.70 21.53
N GLN A 281 -14.72 -1.21 22.76
CA GLN A 281 -15.25 0.08 23.23
C GLN A 281 -14.26 1.24 23.13
N GLU A 282 -12.95 1.00 23.14
CA GLU A 282 -11.97 2.09 23.05
C GLU A 282 -11.91 2.65 21.62
N THR A 283 -11.80 1.86 20.56
CA THR A 283 -11.61 2.37 19.19
C THR A 283 -12.90 2.61 18.38
N GLY A 284 -14.07 2.38 18.96
CA GLY A 284 -15.33 2.24 18.21
C GLY A 284 -15.45 0.88 17.49
N LYS A 285 -16.66 0.53 17.06
CA LYS A 285 -16.93 -0.74 16.34
C LYS A 285 -16.28 -0.68 14.95
N GLN A 286 -15.38 -1.63 14.65
CA GLN A 286 -14.88 -1.84 13.29
C GLN A 286 -16.02 -2.38 12.42
N VAL A 287 -16.21 -1.78 11.25
CA VAL A 287 -17.25 -2.13 10.27
C VAL A 287 -16.65 -2.20 8.87
N PRO A 288 -17.26 -2.96 7.94
CA PRO A 288 -16.86 -2.93 6.55
C PRO A 288 -17.04 -1.51 5.99
N TRP A 289 -16.09 -1.02 5.21
CA TRP A 289 -16.21 0.28 4.56
C TRP A 289 -17.31 0.28 3.49
N LEU A 290 -17.45 -0.86 2.82
CA LEU A 290 -18.40 -1.13 1.73
C LEU A 290 -18.98 -2.54 1.88
N GLY A 291 -20.17 -2.80 1.34
CA GLY A 291 -20.75 -4.15 1.29
C GLY A 291 -21.31 -4.66 2.63
N THR A 292 -21.62 -5.95 2.68
CA THR A 292 -22.10 -6.65 3.88
C THR A 292 -20.95 -7.44 4.53
N ASP A 293 -20.84 -7.46 5.86
CA ASP A 293 -19.74 -8.12 6.59
C ASP A 293 -20.10 -9.46 7.24
N TYR A 294 -21.39 -9.78 7.32
CA TYR A 294 -21.86 -10.93 8.08
C TYR A 294 -21.67 -12.26 7.34
N ASP A 295 -21.52 -12.23 6.01
CA ASP A 295 -21.30 -13.41 5.18
C ASP A 295 -20.09 -13.20 4.25
N GLN A 296 -18.97 -13.84 4.57
CA GLN A 296 -17.74 -13.75 3.77
C GLN A 296 -17.84 -14.44 2.40
N LEU A 297 -18.91 -15.21 2.17
CA LEU A 297 -19.17 -15.89 0.90
C LEU A 297 -20.14 -15.10 0.01
N ALA A 298 -20.75 -14.03 0.53
CA ALA A 298 -21.66 -13.21 -0.25
C ALA A 298 -20.91 -12.43 -1.35
N GLY A 299 -21.57 -12.23 -2.50
CA GLY A 299 -20.98 -11.53 -3.64
C GLY A 299 -20.73 -10.04 -3.39
N ASP A 300 -21.44 -9.46 -2.42
CA ASP A 300 -21.30 -8.10 -1.90
C ASP A 300 -20.48 -8.05 -0.60
N PHE A 301 -19.74 -9.13 -0.27
CA PHE A 301 -18.82 -9.07 0.86
C PHE A 301 -17.72 -8.06 0.57
N ILE A 302 -17.63 -7.01 1.39
CA ILE A 302 -16.66 -5.90 1.30
C ILE A 302 -16.58 -5.15 -0.05
N GLN A 303 -17.58 -5.31 -0.93
CA GLN A 303 -17.70 -4.64 -2.24
C GLN A 303 -19.19 -4.52 -2.63
N PHE A 304 -19.50 -3.78 -3.70
CA PHE A 304 -20.82 -3.90 -4.33
C PHE A 304 -20.89 -5.15 -5.20
N ALA A 305 -22.07 -5.77 -5.26
CA ALA A 305 -22.31 -6.93 -6.13
C ALA A 305 -22.23 -6.59 -7.62
N ASP A 306 -22.52 -5.33 -7.99
CA ASP A 306 -22.47 -4.83 -9.37
C ASP A 306 -21.61 -3.56 -9.41
N ASP A 307 -20.64 -3.50 -10.33
CA ASP A 307 -19.75 -2.36 -10.52
C ASP A 307 -20.49 -1.08 -10.89
N ILE A 308 -21.66 -1.20 -11.52
CA ILE A 308 -22.51 -0.05 -11.84
C ILE A 308 -22.95 0.69 -10.58
N ASP A 309 -23.05 0.02 -9.43
CA ASP A 309 -23.38 0.70 -8.18
C ASP A 309 -22.19 1.51 -7.65
N MET A 310 -20.96 1.09 -7.89
CA MET A 310 -19.80 1.95 -7.63
C MET A 310 -19.82 3.19 -8.53
N VAL A 311 -20.18 3.04 -9.81
CA VAL A 311 -20.34 4.19 -10.72
C VAL A 311 -21.34 5.22 -10.18
N LYS A 312 -22.46 4.76 -9.61
CA LYS A 312 -23.53 5.62 -9.09
C LYS A 312 -23.19 6.25 -7.73
N TYR A 313 -22.54 5.50 -6.84
CA TYR A 313 -22.53 5.83 -5.40
C TYR A 313 -21.15 6.09 -4.81
N TRP A 314 -20.06 5.95 -5.57
CA TRP A 314 -18.68 6.13 -5.05
C TRP A 314 -18.48 7.44 -4.26
N ALA A 315 -19.12 8.53 -4.71
CA ALA A 315 -18.98 9.85 -4.11
C ALA A 315 -19.56 9.96 -2.69
N GLY A 316 -20.48 9.05 -2.30
CA GLY A 316 -21.08 9.05 -0.97
C GLY A 316 -20.33 8.18 0.05
N LEU A 317 -19.22 7.54 -0.34
CA LEU A 317 -18.38 6.75 0.55
C LEU A 317 -17.63 7.66 1.55
N GLY A 318 -17.39 7.15 2.76
CA GLY A 318 -16.70 7.91 3.80
C GLY A 318 -15.18 7.95 3.60
N PHE A 319 -14.54 8.97 4.15
CA PHE A 319 -13.08 9.11 4.17
C PHE A 319 -12.51 8.60 5.48
N VAL A 320 -11.30 8.05 5.46
CA VAL A 320 -10.58 7.68 6.69
C VAL A 320 -9.65 8.82 7.07
N MET A 321 -9.94 9.47 8.20
CA MET A 321 -9.13 10.59 8.69
C MET A 321 -8.68 10.37 10.12
N GLU A 322 -7.51 10.93 10.45
CA GLU A 322 -7.02 10.97 11.81
C GLU A 322 -7.80 12.02 12.61
N LYS A 323 -8.35 11.61 13.76
CA LYS A 323 -9.07 12.46 14.71
C LYS A 323 -8.56 12.22 16.13
N GLN A 324 -8.77 13.22 16.97
CA GLN A 324 -8.65 13.09 18.43
C GLN A 324 -9.98 12.57 18.97
N VAL A 325 -9.95 11.39 19.58
CA VAL A 325 -11.12 10.74 20.16
C VAL A 325 -10.76 10.40 21.60
N GLU A 326 -11.45 11.01 22.57
CA GLU A 326 -11.20 10.81 24.01
C GLU A 326 -9.72 11.06 24.44
N GLY A 327 -9.01 11.94 23.72
CA GLY A 327 -7.61 12.27 23.99
C GLY A 327 -6.59 11.36 23.28
N GLU A 328 -7.06 10.37 22.50
CA GLU A 328 -6.22 9.50 21.70
C GLU A 328 -6.36 9.79 20.19
N ARG A 329 -5.25 9.66 19.46
CA ARG A 329 -5.24 9.77 17.99
C ARG A 329 -5.76 8.48 17.38
N ARG A 330 -6.84 8.55 16.62
CA ARG A 330 -7.47 7.40 15.96
C ARG A 330 -7.81 7.70 14.51
N PHE A 331 -7.72 6.69 13.65
CA PHE A 331 -8.22 6.77 12.28
C PHE A 331 -9.66 6.27 12.23
N VAL A 332 -10.59 7.16 11.89
CA VAL A 332 -12.03 6.86 11.84
C VAL A 332 -12.63 7.28 10.51
N GLU A 333 -13.72 6.64 10.12
CA GLU A 333 -14.53 7.05 8.98
C GLU A 333 -15.24 8.39 9.29
N VAL A 334 -15.21 9.30 8.32
CA VAL A 334 -15.84 10.62 8.40
C VAL A 334 -16.47 11.00 7.06
N ALA A 335 -17.40 11.95 7.09
CA ALA A 335 -18.04 12.52 5.89
C ALA A 335 -18.69 11.49 4.94
N ARG A 336 -19.11 10.33 5.47
CA ARG A 336 -19.92 9.36 4.72
C ARG A 336 -21.32 9.93 4.49
N GLU A 337 -21.80 9.91 3.25
CA GLU A 337 -23.17 10.31 2.89
C GLU A 337 -24.11 9.10 2.77
N LEU A 338 -23.56 7.94 2.37
CA LEU A 338 -24.35 6.71 2.28
C LEU A 338 -24.75 6.19 3.66
N PRO A 339 -25.99 5.70 3.85
CA PRO A 339 -26.41 5.11 5.11
C PRO A 339 -25.61 3.84 5.42
N ARG A 340 -25.73 3.36 6.66
CA ARG A 340 -25.11 2.12 7.12
C ARG A 340 -26.17 1.23 7.80
N PRO A 341 -26.45 0.02 7.29
CA PRO A 341 -25.97 -0.53 6.01
C PRO A 341 -26.51 0.26 4.81
N PHE A 342 -25.84 0.16 3.66
CA PHE A 342 -26.32 0.72 2.40
C PHE A 342 -26.77 -0.42 1.48
N ASP A 343 -28.02 -0.33 1.00
CA ASP A 343 -28.60 -1.24 0.02
C ASP A 343 -28.77 -0.50 -1.31
N PRO A 344 -27.96 -0.81 -2.34
CA PRO A 344 -28.08 -0.19 -3.66
C PRO A 344 -29.44 -0.42 -4.34
N ALA A 345 -30.17 -1.48 -3.97
CA ALA A 345 -31.51 -1.77 -4.52
C ALA A 345 -32.58 -0.83 -3.95
N HIS A 346 -32.32 -0.21 -2.80
CA HIS A 346 -33.24 0.72 -2.12
C HIS A 346 -32.50 2.01 -1.72
N PRO A 347 -32.02 2.81 -2.70
CA PRO A 347 -31.23 3.99 -2.38
C PRO A 347 -32.08 5.02 -1.60
N PRO A 348 -31.49 5.73 -0.63
CA PRO A 348 -32.18 6.80 0.07
C PRO A 348 -32.63 7.87 -0.93
N ARG A 349 -33.85 8.40 -0.73
CA ARG A 349 -34.34 9.51 -1.55
C ARG A 349 -33.41 10.71 -1.33
N PRO A 350 -32.97 11.42 -2.39
CA PRO A 350 -32.18 12.62 -2.20
C PRO A 350 -32.99 13.60 -1.35
N GLU A 351 -32.41 14.07 -0.25
CA GLU A 351 -32.99 15.22 0.44
C GLU A 351 -33.02 16.40 -0.53
N PRO A 352 -34.11 17.19 -0.59
CA PRO A 352 -34.15 18.36 -1.43
C PRO A 352 -32.97 19.26 -1.05
N ARG A 353 -32.03 19.47 -1.97
CA ARG A 353 -30.95 20.44 -1.79
C ARG A 353 -31.62 21.79 -1.51
N ASN A 354 -31.46 22.29 -0.30
CA ASN A 354 -31.79 23.68 -0.01
C ASN A 354 -30.82 24.54 -0.83
N GLU A 355 -31.28 25.02 -1.99
CA GLU A 355 -30.66 26.13 -2.69
C GLU A 355 -30.72 27.34 -1.74
N ARG A 356 -29.60 27.66 -1.10
CA ARG A 356 -29.39 28.90 -0.36
C ARG A 356 -28.18 29.62 -0.90
#